data_AF-A0A838DQE2-F1
#
_entry.id   AF-A0A838DQE2-F1
#
_cell.length_a   1.000
_cell.length_b   1.000
_cell.length_c   1.000
_cell.angle_alpha   90.00
_cell.angle_beta   90.00
_cell.angle_gamma   90.00
#
_symmetry.space_group_name_H-M   'P 1'
#
loop_
_entity.id
_entity.type
_entity.pdbx_description
1 polymer ?
#
loop_
_entity_poly.entity_id
_entity_poly.type
_entity_poly.pdbx_seq_one_letter_code
_entity_poly.pdbx_strand_id
1 'polypeptide(L)'
;MKRNFLARLKRNGLSYITGGLLLLVGVPLYQFLVLIPQGYNTVLPLASGGQFGAYLLWIGGHAAQYAGYRLLQMLAFALLLSLPFTLFRIIVAQEVLGREEDAQAEKHPQTSDDEPGESESTVHDTATPDGMPEFAWRGKGFAVLAAWGGLLGISFFLIGTLASTLYTVFVASGVTATAPPPATFPVFAGTFAIIANTVGGGLLAIASLFFGAMIARSGLKLWPGIWVAFGYVALALAALFSGSAVGVASAPTAGQAPLTTPAFLLFAAWVLWFGVMLVRLQPEP
;
A
#
# COMPACT_ATOMS: atom_id res chain seq x y z
N MET A 1 -7.54 23.78 -16.97
CA MET A 1 -6.75 22.97 -16.01
C MET A 1 -7.40 21.62 -15.64
N LYS A 2 -8.73 21.52 -15.45
CA LYS A 2 -9.44 20.27 -15.05
C LYS A 2 -9.19 19.04 -15.97
N ARG A 3 -9.16 19.22 -17.30
CA ARG A 3 -8.87 18.14 -18.29
C ARG A 3 -7.52 17.44 -18.07
N ASN A 4 -6.48 18.18 -17.67
CA ASN A 4 -5.14 17.62 -17.48
C ASN A 4 -5.07 16.79 -16.19
N PHE A 5 -5.80 17.18 -15.14
CA PHE A 5 -5.87 16.41 -13.90
C PHE A 5 -6.61 15.08 -14.07
N LEU A 6 -7.78 15.08 -14.73
CA LEU A 6 -8.54 13.87 -15.01
C LEU A 6 -7.75 12.89 -15.89
N ALA A 7 -7.06 13.39 -16.93
CA ALA A 7 -6.23 12.56 -17.80
C ALA A 7 -5.08 11.88 -17.03
N ARG A 8 -4.45 12.60 -16.08
CA ARG A 8 -3.41 12.04 -15.19
C ARG A 8 -3.97 10.98 -14.26
N LEU A 9 -5.15 11.19 -13.66
CA LEU A 9 -5.83 10.20 -12.83
C LEU A 9 -6.15 8.92 -13.60
N LYS A 10 -6.64 9.03 -14.83
CA LYS A 10 -6.91 7.86 -15.69
C LYS A 10 -5.63 7.12 -16.07
N ARG A 11 -4.57 7.83 -16.43
CA ARG A 11 -3.26 7.24 -16.74
C ARG A 11 -2.69 6.48 -15.55
N ASN A 12 -2.77 7.07 -14.36
CA ASN A 12 -2.38 6.41 -13.10
C ASN A 12 -3.29 5.21 -12.79
N GLY A 13 -4.59 5.34 -13.04
CA GLY A 13 -5.54 4.23 -12.91
C GLY A 13 -5.14 3.03 -13.77
N LEU A 14 -4.72 3.26 -15.03
CA LEU A 14 -4.24 2.20 -15.92
C LEU A 14 -2.93 1.56 -15.43
N SER A 15 -2.00 2.36 -14.86
CA SER A 15 -0.79 1.78 -14.24
C SER A 15 -1.13 0.94 -13.01
N TYR A 16 -2.12 1.35 -12.20
CA TYR A 16 -2.57 0.58 -11.04
C TYR A 16 -3.29 -0.70 -11.42
N ILE A 17 -4.13 -0.69 -12.46
CA ILE A 17 -4.73 -1.91 -13.00
C ILE A 17 -3.64 -2.87 -13.47
N THR A 18 -2.66 -2.37 -14.25
CA THR A 18 -1.54 -3.19 -14.72
C THR A 18 -0.73 -3.76 -13.55
N GLY A 19 -0.36 -2.93 -12.57
CA GLY A 19 0.36 -3.37 -11.37
C GLY A 19 -0.42 -4.39 -10.53
N GLY A 20 -1.72 -4.13 -10.31
CA GLY A 20 -2.61 -5.05 -9.60
C GLY A 20 -2.77 -6.39 -10.31
N LEU A 21 -2.94 -6.41 -11.64
CA LEU A 21 -3.00 -7.63 -12.44
C LEU A 21 -1.67 -8.39 -12.44
N LEU A 22 -0.53 -7.68 -12.50
CA LEU A 22 0.77 -8.30 -12.38
C LEU A 22 0.94 -8.98 -11.01
N LEU A 23 0.53 -8.34 -9.91
CA LEU A 23 0.60 -8.96 -8.58
C LEU A 23 -0.37 -10.12 -8.41
N LEU A 24 -1.61 -9.97 -8.88
CA LEU A 24 -2.68 -10.95 -8.66
C LEU A 24 -2.55 -12.18 -9.55
N VAL A 25 -2.10 -11.99 -10.79
CA VAL A 25 -2.11 -13.03 -11.84
C VAL A 25 -0.73 -13.23 -12.43
N GLY A 26 -0.03 -12.16 -12.82
CA GLY A 26 1.26 -12.25 -13.51
C GLY A 26 2.33 -12.99 -12.71
N VAL A 27 2.53 -12.58 -11.45
CA VAL A 27 3.54 -13.16 -10.55
C VAL A 27 3.19 -14.62 -10.19
N PRO A 28 1.95 -14.96 -9.77
CA PRO A 28 1.58 -16.35 -9.56
C PRO A 28 1.69 -17.22 -10.81
N LEU A 29 1.30 -16.73 -11.99
CA LEU A 29 1.44 -17.47 -13.25
C LEU A 29 2.89 -17.71 -13.61
N TYR A 30 3.77 -16.72 -13.44
CA TYR A 30 5.20 -16.89 -13.67
C TYR A 30 5.78 -17.96 -12.73
N GLN A 31 5.40 -17.91 -11.45
CA GLN A 31 5.81 -18.94 -10.49
C GLN A 31 5.31 -20.32 -10.92
N PHE A 32 4.03 -20.44 -11.32
CA PHE A 32 3.43 -21.71 -11.71
C PHE A 32 3.99 -22.29 -13.02
N LEU A 33 4.21 -21.45 -14.04
CA LEU A 33 4.61 -21.90 -15.37
C LEU A 33 6.13 -22.01 -15.54
N VAL A 34 6.91 -21.23 -14.80
CA VAL A 34 8.37 -21.15 -14.97
C VAL A 34 9.12 -21.73 -13.77
N LEU A 35 8.79 -21.32 -12.55
CA LEU A 35 9.57 -21.70 -11.37
C LEU A 35 9.23 -23.11 -10.87
N ILE A 36 7.94 -23.44 -10.74
CA ILE A 36 7.50 -24.74 -10.20
C ILE A 36 8.00 -25.92 -11.05
N PRO A 37 7.92 -25.90 -12.40
CA PRO A 37 8.45 -26.98 -13.23
C PRO A 37 9.95 -27.21 -13.06
N GLN A 38 10.69 -26.18 -12.61
CA GLN A 38 12.12 -26.26 -12.34
C GLN A 38 12.42 -26.71 -10.90
N GLY A 39 11.42 -27.08 -10.09
CA GLY A 39 11.59 -27.55 -8.72
C GLY A 39 11.60 -26.46 -7.64
N TYR A 40 11.15 -25.23 -7.95
CA TYR A 40 11.14 -24.15 -6.95
C TYR A 40 10.28 -24.47 -5.71
N ASN A 41 9.19 -25.24 -5.86
CA ASN A 41 8.31 -25.59 -4.74
C ASN A 41 8.94 -26.55 -3.72
N THR A 42 10.02 -27.26 -4.08
CA THR A 42 10.72 -28.17 -3.16
C THR A 42 11.81 -27.45 -2.38
N VAL A 43 12.45 -26.45 -2.99
CA VAL A 43 13.58 -25.72 -2.37
C VAL A 43 13.15 -24.52 -1.53
N LEU A 44 12.02 -23.89 -1.86
CA LEU A 44 11.51 -22.74 -1.11
C LEU A 44 11.15 -23.07 0.35
N PRO A 45 10.43 -24.18 0.65
CA PRO A 45 10.12 -24.54 2.04
C PRO A 45 11.36 -24.86 2.87
N LEU A 46 12.41 -25.43 2.23
CA LEU A 46 13.68 -25.73 2.90
C LEU A 46 14.39 -24.45 3.35
N ALA A 47 14.38 -23.40 2.51
CA ALA A 47 14.88 -22.09 2.88
C ALA A 47 14.12 -21.51 4.08
N SER A 48 12.79 -21.64 4.10
CA SER A 48 11.96 -21.19 5.23
C SER A 48 12.26 -21.96 6.52
N GLY A 49 12.69 -23.22 6.42
CA GLY A 49 13.20 -24.03 7.53
C GLY A 49 14.66 -23.77 7.90
N GLY A 50 15.31 -22.74 7.34
CA GLY A 50 16.71 -22.38 7.61
C GLY A 50 17.75 -23.21 6.83
N GLN A 51 17.31 -24.11 5.95
CA GLN A 51 18.18 -24.96 5.14
C GLN A 51 18.45 -24.31 3.77
N PHE A 52 19.35 -23.32 3.76
CA PHE A 52 19.61 -22.49 2.58
C PHE A 52 20.44 -23.16 1.47
N GLY A 53 21.10 -24.29 1.73
CA GLY A 53 22.00 -24.95 0.77
C GLY A 53 21.30 -25.35 -0.53
N ALA A 54 20.19 -26.10 -0.43
CA ALA A 54 19.41 -26.54 -1.60
C ALA A 54 18.80 -25.35 -2.37
N TYR A 55 18.37 -24.32 -1.63
CA TYR A 55 17.83 -23.10 -2.22
C TYR A 55 18.88 -22.30 -3.02
N LEU A 56 20.08 -22.13 -2.47
CA LEU A 56 21.16 -21.41 -3.13
C LEU A 56 21.71 -22.18 -4.35
N LEU A 57 21.84 -23.51 -4.24
CA LEU A 57 22.18 -24.36 -5.38
C LEU A 57 21.17 -24.25 -6.51
N TRP A 58 19.87 -24.26 -6.17
CA TRP A 58 18.81 -24.10 -7.16
C TRP A 58 18.88 -22.73 -7.85
N ILE A 59 19.10 -21.65 -7.09
CA ILE A 59 19.28 -20.31 -7.66
C ILE A 59 20.52 -20.26 -8.55
N GLY A 60 21.61 -20.93 -8.18
CA GLY A 60 22.82 -20.98 -9.01
C GLY A 60 22.56 -21.57 -10.40
N GLY A 61 21.71 -22.60 -10.48
CA GLY A 61 21.28 -23.20 -11.75
C GLY A 61 20.18 -22.44 -12.50
N HIS A 62 19.40 -21.59 -11.81
CA HIS A 62 18.20 -20.94 -12.36
C HIS A 62 18.17 -19.42 -12.09
N ALA A 63 19.34 -18.78 -12.09
CA ALA A 63 19.49 -17.40 -11.68
C ALA A 63 18.64 -16.44 -12.54
N ALA A 64 18.55 -16.69 -13.85
CA ALA A 64 17.77 -15.87 -14.77
C ALA A 64 16.26 -15.97 -14.50
N GLN A 65 15.74 -17.16 -14.21
CA GLN A 65 14.34 -17.40 -13.89
C GLN A 65 13.98 -16.77 -12.54
N TYR A 66 14.86 -16.92 -11.55
CA TYR A 66 14.71 -16.27 -10.25
C TYR A 66 14.71 -14.74 -10.36
N ALA A 67 15.69 -14.17 -11.08
CA ALA A 67 15.78 -12.74 -11.31
C ALA A 67 14.57 -12.21 -12.10
N GLY A 68 14.10 -12.94 -13.11
CA GLY A 68 12.90 -12.61 -13.89
C GLY A 68 11.64 -12.54 -13.02
N TYR A 69 11.44 -13.53 -12.13
CA TYR A 69 10.36 -13.52 -11.15
C TYR A 69 10.42 -12.29 -10.22
N ARG A 70 11.60 -11.99 -9.68
CA ARG A 70 11.80 -10.84 -8.79
C ARG A 70 11.61 -9.52 -9.52
N LEU A 71 12.09 -9.41 -10.76
CA LEU A 71 11.90 -8.25 -11.61
C LEU A 71 10.41 -8.01 -11.89
N LEU A 72 9.65 -9.06 -12.19
CA LEU A 72 8.21 -8.97 -12.41
C LEU A 72 7.49 -8.41 -11.17
N GLN A 73 7.85 -8.90 -9.98
CA GLN A 73 7.32 -8.40 -8.71
C GLN A 73 7.70 -6.92 -8.47
N MET A 74 8.96 -6.55 -8.72
CA MET A 74 9.42 -5.16 -8.59
C MET A 74 8.73 -4.22 -9.58
N LEU A 75 8.55 -4.63 -10.84
CA LEU A 75 7.82 -3.86 -11.84
C LEU A 75 6.37 -3.62 -11.41
N ALA A 76 5.74 -4.64 -10.86
CA ALA A 76 4.37 -4.53 -10.37
C ALA A 76 4.26 -3.46 -9.27
N PHE A 77 5.18 -3.44 -8.30
CA PHE A 77 5.23 -2.42 -7.25
C PHE A 77 5.66 -1.02 -7.75
N ALA A 78 6.56 -0.94 -8.72
CA ALA A 78 6.99 0.32 -9.31
C ALA A 78 5.82 1.06 -9.99
N LEU A 79 4.90 0.33 -10.63
CA LEU A 79 3.68 0.90 -11.21
C LEU A 79 2.71 1.48 -10.16
N LEU A 80 2.87 1.11 -8.89
CA LEU A 80 2.03 1.55 -7.77
C LEU A 80 2.67 2.70 -6.97
N LEU A 81 3.87 3.15 -7.33
CA LEU A 81 4.62 4.13 -6.54
C LEU A 81 3.85 5.45 -6.33
N SER A 82 3.05 5.87 -7.30
CA SER A 82 2.22 7.08 -7.20
C SER A 82 0.86 6.88 -6.51
N LEU A 83 0.51 5.64 -6.16
CA LEU A 83 -0.80 5.29 -5.58
C LEU A 83 -1.07 6.04 -4.27
N PRO A 84 -0.16 6.07 -3.28
CA PRO A 84 -0.42 6.74 -2.00
C PRO A 84 -0.76 8.22 -2.17
N PHE A 85 -0.04 8.93 -3.05
CA PHE A 85 -0.30 10.34 -3.33
C PHE A 85 -1.56 10.57 -4.16
N THR A 86 -1.93 9.63 -5.03
CA THR A 86 -3.19 9.73 -5.78
C THR A 86 -4.38 9.58 -4.84
N LEU A 87 -4.32 8.62 -3.92
CA LEU A 87 -5.36 8.40 -2.92
C LEU A 87 -5.46 9.58 -1.94
N PHE A 88 -4.31 10.08 -1.47
CA PHE A 88 -4.23 11.31 -0.66
C PHE A 88 -4.95 12.49 -1.32
N ARG A 89 -4.68 12.77 -2.59
CA ARG A 89 -5.31 13.90 -3.31
C ARG A 89 -6.82 13.75 -3.40
N ILE A 90 -7.32 12.52 -3.60
CA ILE A 90 -8.76 12.26 -3.68
C ILE A 90 -9.40 12.47 -2.31
N ILE A 91 -8.82 11.90 -1.25
CA ILE A 91 -9.36 12.03 0.11
C ILE A 91 -9.37 13.49 0.56
N VAL A 92 -8.27 14.22 0.36
CA VAL A 92 -8.21 15.65 0.72
C VAL A 92 -9.21 16.47 -0.10
N ALA A 93 -9.38 16.18 -1.39
CA ALA A 93 -10.38 16.87 -2.20
C ALA A 93 -11.81 16.67 -1.67
N GLN A 94 -12.17 15.43 -1.30
CA GLN A 94 -13.48 15.12 -0.73
C GLN A 94 -13.67 15.75 0.66
N GLU A 95 -12.64 15.73 1.52
CA GLU A 95 -12.72 16.39 2.83
C GLU A 95 -12.86 17.92 2.73
N VAL A 96 -12.27 18.56 1.73
CA VAL A 96 -12.42 20.01 1.50
C VAL A 96 -13.84 20.33 1.02
N LEU A 97 -14.35 19.58 0.05
CA LEU A 97 -15.72 19.76 -0.45
C LEU A 97 -16.77 19.59 0.66
N GLY A 98 -16.62 18.56 1.49
CA GLY A 98 -17.53 18.34 2.62
C GLY A 98 -17.56 19.48 3.65
N ARG A 99 -16.43 20.18 3.86
CA ARG A 99 -16.38 21.34 4.75
C ARG A 99 -17.07 22.57 4.15
N GLU A 100 -17.00 22.74 2.84
CA GLU A 100 -17.69 23.83 2.15
C GLU A 100 -19.21 23.63 2.19
N GLU A 101 -19.68 22.38 2.03
CA GLU A 101 -21.10 22.01 2.17
C GLU A 101 -21.61 22.21 3.61
N ASP A 102 -20.86 21.74 4.62
CA ASP A 102 -21.22 21.93 6.02
C ASP A 102 -21.28 23.43 6.39
N ALA A 103 -20.30 24.24 5.92
CA ALA A 103 -20.27 25.68 6.16
C ALA A 103 -21.37 26.46 5.42
N GLN A 104 -21.87 25.93 4.29
CA GLN A 104 -23.03 26.50 3.58
C GLN A 104 -24.35 26.10 4.25
N ALA A 105 -24.45 24.87 4.75
CA ALA A 105 -25.61 24.39 5.50
C ALA A 105 -25.80 25.14 6.83
N GLU A 106 -24.71 25.47 7.54
CA GLU A 106 -24.76 26.27 8.77
C GLU A 106 -25.15 27.74 8.51
N LYS A 107 -24.92 28.25 7.30
CA LYS A 107 -25.33 29.62 6.89
C LYS A 107 -26.77 29.72 6.38
N HIS A 108 -27.42 28.58 6.14
CA HIS A 108 -28.85 28.50 5.81
C HIS A 108 -29.62 27.79 6.93
N PRO A 109 -29.82 28.42 8.10
CA PRO A 109 -30.93 28.04 8.96
C PRO A 109 -32.22 28.33 8.18
N GLN A 110 -33.11 27.34 8.18
CA GLN A 110 -34.42 27.37 7.55
C GLN A 110 -35.13 28.70 7.81
N THR A 111 -35.32 29.52 6.77
CA THR A 111 -36.39 30.52 6.74
C THR A 111 -37.71 29.78 6.61
N SER A 112 -38.29 29.41 7.75
CA SER A 112 -39.73 29.22 7.90
C SER A 112 -40.25 30.32 8.80
N ASP A 113 -40.86 31.31 8.15
CA ASP A 113 -41.80 32.36 8.55
C ASP A 113 -42.03 32.71 10.04
N ASP A 114 -42.12 34.04 10.23
CA ASP A 114 -42.72 34.83 11.31
C ASP A 114 -41.85 35.22 12.54
N GLU A 115 -41.15 36.36 12.43
CA GLU A 115 -41.39 37.58 13.23
C GLU A 115 -40.35 38.69 12.92
N PRO A 116 -40.72 39.99 12.85
CA PRO A 116 -39.77 41.08 12.72
C PRO A 116 -39.41 41.65 14.11
N GLY A 117 -38.15 41.48 14.53
CA GLY A 117 -37.62 42.10 15.74
C GLY A 117 -36.13 42.43 15.60
N GLU A 118 -35.82 43.72 15.58
CA GLU A 118 -34.48 44.31 15.53
C GLU A 118 -33.61 43.90 16.73
N SER A 119 -32.33 43.58 16.50
CA SER A 119 -31.15 44.28 17.09
C SER A 119 -29.88 43.41 17.12
N GLU A 120 -28.84 43.96 16.50
CA GLU A 120 -27.42 44.00 16.92
C GLU A 120 -26.70 42.74 17.45
N SER A 121 -25.70 42.35 16.67
CA SER A 121 -24.35 41.93 17.11
C SER A 121 -24.23 40.86 18.19
N THR A 122 -23.84 39.66 17.78
CA THR A 122 -22.68 39.01 18.38
C THR A 122 -22.08 38.02 17.38
N VAL A 123 -21.06 38.51 16.67
CA VAL A 123 -20.01 37.65 16.12
C VAL A 123 -19.40 36.95 17.33
N HIS A 124 -19.80 35.70 17.57
CA HIS A 124 -19.06 34.83 18.47
C HIS A 124 -17.81 34.36 17.71
N ASP A 125 -16.87 35.29 17.53
CA ASP A 125 -15.46 34.96 17.41
C ASP A 125 -15.10 34.32 18.74
N THR A 126 -15.14 33.00 18.82
CA THR A 126 -14.34 32.27 19.79
C THR A 126 -12.87 32.44 19.37
N ALA A 127 -12.35 33.63 19.67
CA ALA A 127 -10.92 33.88 19.76
C ALA A 127 -10.37 32.96 20.85
N THR A 128 -9.91 31.77 20.45
CA THR A 128 -9.05 30.96 21.31
C THR A 128 -7.69 31.66 21.40
N PRO A 129 -7.24 32.06 22.61
CA PRO A 129 -5.93 32.63 22.81
C PRO A 129 -4.87 31.54 22.60
N ASP A 130 -3.88 31.85 21.78
CA ASP A 130 -2.56 31.22 21.71
C ASP A 130 -2.50 29.71 22.00
N GLY A 131 -2.90 28.93 20.99
CA GLY A 131 -2.85 27.47 20.99
C GLY A 131 -3.42 26.98 19.68
N MET A 132 -2.76 26.00 19.06
CA MET A 132 -3.18 25.37 17.80
C MET A 132 -4.72 25.26 17.70
N PRO A 133 -5.33 25.53 16.52
CA PRO A 133 -6.78 25.46 16.37
C PRO A 133 -7.30 24.10 16.88
N GLU A 134 -8.49 24.08 17.49
CA GLU A 134 -9.10 22.93 18.18
C GLU A 134 -9.08 21.62 17.34
N PHE A 135 -8.91 21.74 16.02
CA PHE A 135 -8.85 20.66 15.05
C PHE A 135 -7.63 20.68 14.11
N ALA A 136 -6.49 21.26 14.51
CA ALA A 136 -5.29 21.38 13.65
C ALA A 136 -4.80 20.03 13.07
N TRP A 137 -5.08 18.92 13.77
CA TRP A 137 -4.64 17.56 13.44
C TRP A 137 -5.74 16.69 12.80
N ARG A 138 -6.99 17.18 12.64
CA ARG A 138 -8.08 16.36 12.08
C ARG A 138 -7.95 16.22 10.55
N GLY A 139 -7.66 14.99 10.09
CA GLY A 139 -7.73 14.55 8.68
C GLY A 139 -6.45 14.77 7.90
N LYS A 140 -6.02 16.03 7.74
CA LYS A 140 -4.91 16.40 6.84
C LYS A 140 -3.55 15.79 7.25
N GLY A 141 -3.20 15.84 8.54
CA GLY A 141 -1.92 15.29 9.03
C GLY A 141 -1.81 13.78 8.83
N PHE A 142 -2.88 13.03 9.15
CA PHE A 142 -2.94 11.59 8.94
C PHE A 142 -2.92 11.22 7.46
N ALA A 143 -3.57 12.01 6.60
CA ALA A 143 -3.52 11.80 5.16
C ALA A 143 -2.10 11.97 4.60
N VAL A 144 -1.36 12.97 5.08
CA VAL A 144 0.06 13.19 4.70
C VAL A 144 0.94 12.05 5.19
N LEU A 145 0.78 11.62 6.45
CA LEU A 145 1.50 10.47 6.99
C LEU A 145 1.19 9.19 6.21
N ALA A 146 -0.07 8.98 5.82
CA ALA A 146 -0.48 7.84 5.01
C ALA A 146 0.17 7.87 3.62
N ALA A 147 0.23 9.05 2.97
CA ALA A 147 0.85 9.20 1.67
C ALA A 147 2.36 8.90 1.70
N TRP A 148 3.07 9.50 2.64
CA TRP A 148 4.51 9.29 2.81
C TRP A 148 4.83 7.88 3.31
N GLY A 149 4.07 7.38 4.28
CA GLY A 149 4.19 6.00 4.76
C GLY A 149 3.97 4.99 3.63
N GLY A 150 2.95 5.18 2.81
CA GLY A 150 2.70 4.31 1.65
C GLY A 150 3.83 4.37 0.62
N LEU A 151 4.32 5.57 0.30
CA LEU A 151 5.42 5.74 -0.67
C LEU A 151 6.71 5.08 -0.15
N LEU A 152 7.08 5.36 1.09
CA LEU A 152 8.25 4.78 1.73
C LEU A 152 8.10 3.26 1.88
N GLY A 153 6.90 2.78 2.20
CA GLY A 153 6.60 1.36 2.30
C GLY A 153 6.86 0.61 0.99
N ILE A 154 6.33 1.13 -0.12
CA ILE A 154 6.59 0.59 -1.48
C ILE A 154 8.09 0.69 -1.80
N SER A 155 8.74 1.81 -1.47
CA SER A 155 10.15 2.03 -1.77
C SER A 155 11.05 1.05 -1.01
N PHE A 156 10.80 0.82 0.28
CA PHE A 156 11.54 -0.17 1.07
C PHE A 156 11.30 -1.59 0.58
N PHE A 157 10.08 -1.91 0.17
CA PHE A 157 9.79 -3.19 -0.46
C PHE A 157 10.63 -3.40 -1.74
N LEU A 158 10.69 -2.39 -2.62
CA LEU A 158 11.49 -2.44 -3.85
C LEU A 158 12.99 -2.57 -3.56
N ILE A 159 13.53 -1.71 -2.69
CA ILE A 159 14.96 -1.70 -2.34
C ILE A 159 15.35 -3.01 -1.65
N GLY A 160 14.55 -3.48 -0.69
CA GLY A 160 14.78 -4.73 0.02
C GLY A 160 14.73 -5.93 -0.91
N THR A 161 13.77 -5.98 -1.83
CA THR A 161 13.66 -7.05 -2.84
C THR A 161 14.83 -7.01 -3.82
N LEU A 162 15.23 -5.83 -4.29
CA LEU A 162 16.36 -5.67 -5.20
C LEU A 162 17.67 -6.11 -4.53
N ALA A 163 17.95 -5.59 -3.33
CA ALA A 163 19.16 -5.93 -2.58
C ALA A 163 19.21 -7.44 -2.26
N SER A 164 18.08 -8.02 -1.82
CA SER A 164 17.95 -9.46 -1.60
C SER A 164 18.24 -10.26 -2.86
N THR A 165 17.70 -9.84 -4.00
CA THR A 165 17.88 -10.54 -5.28
C THR A 165 19.33 -10.51 -5.71
N LEU A 166 19.96 -9.33 -5.71
CA LEU A 166 21.37 -9.17 -6.09
C LEU A 166 22.29 -9.97 -5.18
N TYR A 167 22.09 -9.88 -3.87
CA TYR A 167 22.88 -10.62 -2.89
C TYR A 167 22.72 -12.13 -3.05
N THR A 168 21.49 -12.62 -3.19
CA THR A 168 21.23 -14.05 -3.30
C THR A 168 21.78 -14.64 -4.58
N VAL A 169 21.63 -13.95 -5.71
CA VAL A 169 22.20 -14.39 -7.00
C VAL A 169 23.73 -14.39 -6.93
N PHE A 170 24.34 -13.36 -6.34
CA PHE A 170 25.79 -13.30 -6.16
C PHE A 170 26.30 -14.45 -5.30
N VAL A 171 25.70 -14.69 -4.12
CA VAL A 171 26.11 -15.79 -3.25
C VAL A 171 25.89 -17.15 -3.93
N ALA A 172 24.75 -17.34 -4.59
CA ALA A 172 24.42 -18.58 -5.28
C ALA A 172 25.44 -18.95 -6.37
N SER A 173 26.07 -17.97 -7.03
CA SER A 173 27.11 -18.22 -8.02
C SER A 173 28.39 -18.87 -7.45
N GLY A 174 28.63 -18.74 -6.14
CA GLY A 174 29.78 -19.32 -5.45
C GLY A 174 29.48 -20.59 -4.64
N VAL A 175 28.22 -21.01 -4.53
CA VAL A 175 27.82 -22.20 -3.75
C VAL A 175 27.92 -23.46 -4.61
N THR A 176 28.50 -24.51 -4.05
CA THR A 176 28.61 -25.84 -4.68
C THR A 176 28.00 -26.90 -3.78
N ALA A 177 27.73 -28.11 -4.30
CA ALA A 177 27.14 -29.20 -3.52
C ALA A 177 28.00 -29.63 -2.32
N THR A 178 29.30 -29.33 -2.36
CA THR A 178 30.29 -29.74 -1.36
C THR A 178 30.68 -28.63 -0.39
N ALA A 179 30.32 -27.38 -0.67
CA ALA A 179 30.65 -26.23 0.18
C ALA A 179 29.38 -25.69 0.85
N PRO A 180 29.36 -25.54 2.19
CA PRO A 180 28.22 -24.96 2.87
C PRO A 180 28.03 -23.49 2.48
N PRO A 181 26.79 -22.96 2.54
CA PRO A 181 26.55 -21.53 2.39
C PRO A 181 27.40 -20.69 3.35
N PRO A 182 27.76 -19.46 2.98
CA PRO A 182 28.43 -18.54 3.90
C PRO A 182 27.63 -18.38 5.19
N ALA A 183 28.28 -18.43 6.34
CA ALA A 183 27.63 -18.29 7.65
C ALA A 183 26.88 -16.95 7.82
N THR A 184 27.24 -15.94 7.04
CA THR A 184 26.59 -14.63 7.01
C THR A 184 25.29 -14.61 6.21
N PHE A 185 25.01 -15.63 5.37
CA PHE A 185 23.84 -15.65 4.50
C PHE A 185 22.51 -15.53 5.24
N PRO A 186 22.24 -16.29 6.32
CA PRO A 186 20.97 -16.18 7.06
C PRO A 186 20.76 -14.78 7.65
N VAL A 187 21.83 -14.12 8.09
CA VAL A 187 21.79 -12.78 8.66
C VAL A 187 21.33 -11.78 7.60
N PHE A 188 21.99 -11.76 6.44
CA PHE A 188 21.61 -10.87 5.34
C PHE A 188 20.22 -11.19 4.78
N ALA A 189 19.89 -12.47 4.58
CA ALA A 189 18.56 -12.88 4.15
C ALA A 189 17.47 -12.39 5.10
N GLY A 190 17.68 -12.52 6.41
CA GLY A 190 16.79 -11.99 7.44
C GLY A 190 16.70 -10.47 7.44
N THR A 191 17.82 -9.75 7.30
CA THR A 191 17.83 -8.29 7.20
C THR A 191 17.01 -7.80 6.00
N PHE A 192 17.16 -8.41 4.84
CA PHE A 192 16.37 -8.01 3.67
C PHE A 192 14.88 -8.32 3.82
N ALA A 193 14.53 -9.44 4.47
CA ALA A 193 13.15 -9.77 4.79
C ALA A 193 12.52 -8.74 5.74
N ILE A 194 13.27 -8.28 6.76
CA ILE A 194 12.84 -7.20 7.67
C ILE A 194 12.61 -5.90 6.90
N ILE A 195 13.54 -5.51 6.04
CA ILE A 195 13.40 -4.28 5.24
C ILE A 195 12.15 -4.34 4.36
N ALA A 196 11.97 -5.42 3.61
CA ALA A 196 10.88 -5.52 2.65
C ALA A 196 9.51 -5.74 3.31
N ASN A 197 9.40 -6.72 4.21
CA ASN A 197 8.11 -7.19 4.73
C ASN A 197 7.75 -6.59 6.09
N THR A 198 8.72 -6.28 6.95
CA THR A 198 8.45 -5.66 8.25
C THR A 198 8.39 -4.14 8.13
N VAL A 199 9.44 -3.48 7.64
CA VAL A 199 9.47 -2.01 7.49
C VAL A 199 8.57 -1.59 6.33
N GLY A 200 8.79 -2.16 5.14
CA GLY A 200 7.97 -1.86 3.96
C GLY A 200 6.49 -2.21 4.17
N GLY A 201 6.21 -3.44 4.58
CA GLY A 201 4.85 -3.92 4.88
C GLY A 201 4.19 -3.19 6.05
N GLY A 202 4.92 -2.87 7.13
CA GLY A 202 4.40 -2.12 8.26
C GLY A 202 4.03 -0.69 7.90
N LEU A 203 4.84 0.00 7.08
CA LEU A 203 4.51 1.33 6.58
C LEU A 203 3.29 1.32 5.63
N LEU A 204 3.16 0.28 4.80
CA LEU A 204 1.95 0.05 4.01
C LEU A 204 0.72 -0.23 4.89
N ALA A 205 0.89 -0.93 6.02
CA ALA A 205 -0.16 -1.16 6.99
C ALA A 205 -0.67 0.15 7.59
N ILE A 206 0.26 1.02 8.02
CA ILE A 206 -0.05 2.35 8.58
C ILE A 206 -0.75 3.22 7.53
N ALA A 207 -0.27 3.21 6.30
CA ALA A 207 -0.90 3.94 5.20
C ALA A 207 -2.34 3.47 4.96
N SER A 208 -2.54 2.15 4.89
CA SER A 208 -3.86 1.53 4.68
C SER A 208 -4.79 1.82 5.85
N LEU A 209 -4.27 1.81 7.08
CA LEU A 209 -5.03 2.13 8.29
C LEU A 209 -5.58 3.56 8.22
N PHE A 210 -4.72 4.55 7.95
CA PHE A 210 -5.13 5.93 7.91
C PHE A 210 -6.06 6.24 6.73
N PHE A 211 -5.75 5.74 5.53
CA PHE A 211 -6.64 5.92 4.39
C PHE A 211 -8.01 5.26 4.62
N GLY A 212 -8.02 4.03 5.15
CA GLY A 212 -9.25 3.33 5.48
C GLY A 212 -10.06 4.03 6.56
N ALA A 213 -9.41 4.49 7.64
CA ALA A 213 -10.07 5.15 8.76
C ALA A 213 -10.69 6.49 8.36
N MET A 214 -10.03 7.28 7.51
CA MET A 214 -10.57 8.56 7.03
C MET A 214 -11.84 8.35 6.19
N ILE A 215 -11.81 7.37 5.27
CA ILE A 215 -12.97 7.05 4.43
C ILE A 215 -14.10 6.45 5.27
N ALA A 216 -13.81 5.49 6.15
CA ALA A 216 -14.81 4.84 6.98
C ALA A 216 -15.47 5.79 8.00
N ARG A 217 -14.69 6.73 8.57
CA ARG A 217 -15.20 7.73 9.51
C ARG A 217 -16.19 8.69 8.86
N SER A 218 -15.85 9.18 7.67
CA SER A 218 -16.71 10.10 6.94
C SER A 218 -17.90 9.37 6.31
N GLY A 219 -17.74 8.08 6.00
CA GLY A 219 -18.83 7.17 5.67
C GLY A 219 -19.69 7.68 4.51
N LEU A 220 -20.99 7.37 4.57
CA LEU A 220 -21.96 7.79 3.55
C LEU A 220 -22.23 9.31 3.56
N LYS A 221 -21.69 10.08 4.52
CA LYS A 221 -21.83 11.53 4.53
C LYS A 221 -21.04 12.17 3.39
N LEU A 222 -19.81 11.71 3.16
CA LEU A 222 -18.91 12.27 2.13
C LEU A 222 -18.64 11.31 0.97
N TRP A 223 -18.89 10.01 1.15
CA TRP A 223 -18.46 9.01 0.18
C TRP A 223 -19.61 8.16 -0.33
N PRO A 224 -19.61 7.82 -1.63
CA PRO A 224 -20.47 6.77 -2.15
C PRO A 224 -20.19 5.43 -1.45
N GLY A 225 -21.20 4.58 -1.30
CA GLY A 225 -21.06 3.29 -0.58
C GLY A 225 -19.92 2.39 -1.07
N ILE A 226 -19.59 2.44 -2.36
CA ILE A 226 -18.47 1.69 -2.94
C ILE A 226 -17.10 2.13 -2.37
N TRP A 227 -16.94 3.43 -2.08
CA TRP A 227 -15.74 3.97 -1.44
C TRP A 227 -15.68 3.63 0.04
N VAL A 228 -16.83 3.62 0.73
CA VAL A 228 -16.89 3.18 2.13
C VAL A 228 -16.44 1.72 2.27
N ALA A 229 -16.94 0.84 1.40
CA ALA A 229 -16.49 -0.56 1.36
C ALA A 229 -14.98 -0.67 1.05
N PHE A 230 -14.49 0.13 0.10
CA PHE A 230 -13.05 0.23 -0.20
C PHE A 230 -12.21 0.66 1.01
N GLY A 231 -12.73 1.58 1.84
CA GLY A 231 -12.12 2.01 3.10
C GLY A 231 -12.05 0.89 4.14
N TYR A 232 -13.13 0.11 4.32
CA TYR A 232 -13.13 -1.05 5.21
C TYR A 232 -12.14 -2.14 4.77
N VAL A 233 -12.01 -2.38 3.46
CA VAL A 233 -10.99 -3.30 2.94
C VAL A 233 -9.58 -2.79 3.22
N ALA A 234 -9.34 -1.48 3.19
CA ALA A 234 -8.06 -0.90 3.59
C ALA A 234 -7.75 -1.12 5.08
N LEU A 235 -8.76 -1.12 5.96
CA LEU A 235 -8.58 -1.48 7.38
C LEU A 235 -8.24 -2.96 7.55
N ALA A 236 -8.90 -3.86 6.82
CA ALA A 236 -8.57 -5.28 6.80
C ALA A 236 -7.13 -5.52 6.30
N LEU A 237 -6.71 -4.79 5.26
CA LEU A 237 -5.33 -4.79 4.78
C LEU A 237 -4.34 -4.36 5.85
N ALA A 238 -4.65 -3.29 6.59
CA ALA A 238 -3.81 -2.83 7.67
C ALA A 238 -3.60 -3.93 8.73
N ALA A 239 -4.66 -4.65 9.10
CA ALA A 239 -4.57 -5.77 10.04
C ALA A 239 -3.68 -6.91 9.50
N LEU A 240 -3.88 -7.32 8.24
CA LEU A 240 -3.09 -8.38 7.62
C LEU A 240 -1.61 -8.01 7.47
N PHE A 241 -1.31 -6.80 6.99
CA PHE A 241 0.07 -6.34 6.86
C PHE A 241 0.74 -6.15 8.23
N SER A 242 0.02 -5.69 9.25
CA SER A 242 0.56 -5.60 10.61
C SER A 242 0.90 -6.97 11.18
N GLY A 243 -0.03 -7.94 11.08
CA GLY A 243 0.22 -9.31 11.50
C GLY A 243 1.37 -9.98 10.73
N SER A 244 1.44 -9.74 9.42
CA SER A 244 2.56 -10.20 8.58
C SER A 244 3.89 -9.57 9.00
N ALA A 245 3.93 -8.26 9.24
CA ALA A 245 5.14 -7.54 9.60
C ALA A 245 5.73 -8.05 10.92
N VAL A 246 4.86 -8.28 11.92
CA VAL A 246 5.24 -8.87 13.22
C VAL A 246 5.69 -10.32 13.04
N GLY A 247 4.98 -11.12 12.24
CA GLY A 247 5.35 -12.51 11.98
C GLY A 247 6.71 -12.65 11.28
N VAL A 248 7.06 -11.74 10.38
CA VAL A 248 8.40 -11.73 9.77
C VAL A 248 9.44 -11.21 10.76
N ALA A 249 9.10 -10.23 11.61
CA ALA A 249 10.04 -9.73 12.62
C ALA A 249 10.41 -10.79 13.65
N SER A 250 9.50 -11.70 14.00
CA SER A 250 9.75 -12.79 14.95
C SER A 250 10.53 -13.96 14.35
N ALA A 251 10.45 -14.16 13.03
CA ALA A 251 11.17 -15.23 12.32
C ALA A 251 11.72 -14.72 10.96
N PRO A 252 12.72 -13.82 10.96
CA PRO A 252 13.14 -13.12 9.75
C PRO A 252 13.78 -14.03 8.70
N THR A 253 14.40 -15.13 9.13
CA THR A 253 15.02 -16.13 8.25
C THR A 253 14.01 -16.90 7.41
N ALA A 254 12.74 -16.97 7.82
CA ALA A 254 11.68 -17.59 7.04
C ALA A 254 11.31 -16.78 5.79
N GLY A 255 11.67 -15.49 5.76
CA GLY A 255 11.45 -14.57 4.65
C GLY A 255 10.01 -14.06 4.50
N GLN A 256 9.02 -14.87 4.90
CA GLN A 256 7.59 -14.55 4.86
C GLN A 256 6.86 -15.17 6.06
N ALA A 257 5.71 -14.58 6.42
CA ALA A 257 4.79 -15.10 7.41
C ALA A 257 3.54 -15.70 6.72
N PRO A 258 2.75 -16.54 7.40
CA PRO A 258 1.51 -17.10 6.84
C PRO A 258 0.52 -16.04 6.34
N LEU A 259 0.52 -14.86 6.98
CA LEU A 259 -0.33 -13.73 6.60
C LEU A 259 0.23 -12.90 5.44
N THR A 260 1.48 -13.11 5.03
CA THR A 260 2.11 -12.34 3.95
C THR A 260 1.38 -12.55 2.64
N THR A 261 1.18 -13.80 2.22
CA THR A 261 0.47 -14.13 0.98
C THR A 261 -0.95 -13.54 0.91
N PRO A 262 -1.85 -13.77 1.90
CA PRO A 262 -3.19 -13.17 1.85
C PRO A 262 -3.15 -11.63 1.91
N ALA A 263 -2.20 -11.02 2.61
CA ALA A 263 -2.02 -9.56 2.60
C ALA A 263 -1.70 -9.04 1.19
N PHE A 264 -0.74 -9.65 0.48
CA PHE A 264 -0.38 -9.26 -0.88
C PHE A 264 -1.53 -9.50 -1.89
N LEU A 265 -2.27 -10.60 -1.77
CA LEU A 265 -3.41 -10.89 -2.65
C LEU A 265 -4.56 -9.89 -2.45
N LEU A 266 -4.92 -9.62 -1.19
CA LEU A 266 -5.94 -8.62 -0.89
C LEU A 266 -5.48 -7.22 -1.33
N PHE A 267 -4.18 -6.91 -1.19
CA PHE A 267 -3.63 -5.64 -1.63
C PHE A 267 -3.72 -5.50 -3.15
N ALA A 268 -3.37 -6.54 -3.90
CA ALA A 268 -3.50 -6.56 -5.35
C ALA A 268 -4.95 -6.36 -5.80
N ALA A 269 -5.91 -7.03 -5.14
CA ALA A 269 -7.34 -6.85 -5.42
C ALA A 269 -7.82 -5.43 -5.09
N TRP A 270 -7.39 -4.87 -3.96
CA TRP A 270 -7.72 -3.51 -3.53
C TRP A 270 -7.16 -2.45 -4.49
N VAL A 271 -5.91 -2.61 -4.92
CA VAL A 271 -5.27 -1.75 -5.93
C VAL A 271 -5.98 -1.83 -7.28
N LEU A 272 -6.37 -3.04 -7.71
CA LEU A 272 -7.11 -3.23 -8.96
C LEU A 272 -8.48 -2.55 -8.89
N TRP A 273 -9.18 -2.71 -7.78
CA TRP A 273 -10.45 -2.02 -7.54
C TRP A 273 -10.28 -0.50 -7.63
N PHE A 274 -9.27 0.05 -6.95
CA PHE A 274 -8.94 1.48 -7.04
C PHE A 274 -8.67 1.92 -8.47
N GLY A 275 -7.84 1.19 -9.20
CA GLY A 275 -7.53 1.48 -10.60
C GLY A 275 -8.77 1.53 -11.50
N VAL A 276 -9.70 0.57 -11.32
CA VAL A 276 -10.99 0.54 -12.03
C VAL A 276 -11.84 1.76 -11.69
N MET A 277 -11.91 2.17 -10.42
CA MET A 277 -12.62 3.38 -10.02
C MET A 277 -12.06 4.61 -10.75
N LEU A 278 -10.73 4.76 -10.81
CA LEU A 278 -10.09 5.93 -11.44
C LEU A 278 -10.32 6.00 -12.95
N VAL A 279 -10.28 4.87 -13.66
CA VAL A 279 -10.50 4.84 -15.11
C VAL A 279 -11.95 5.19 -15.46
N ARG A 280 -12.90 4.82 -14.59
CA ARG A 280 -14.34 5.09 -14.78
C ARG A 280 -14.76 6.54 -14.49
N LEU A 281 -13.88 7.37 -13.93
CA LEU A 281 -14.20 8.79 -13.69
C LEU A 281 -14.52 9.49 -15.02
N GLN A 282 -15.70 10.10 -15.14
CA GLN A 282 -16.09 10.90 -16.29
C GLN A 282 -15.82 12.39 -16.02
N PRO A 283 -15.45 13.19 -17.03
CA PRO A 283 -15.46 14.64 -16.88
C PRO A 283 -16.91 15.10 -16.64
N GLU A 284 -17.11 15.99 -15.68
CA GLU A 284 -18.39 16.69 -15.54
C GLU A 284 -18.72 17.42 -16.86
N PRO A 285 -19.96 17.28 -17.38
CA PRO A 285 -20.41 17.95 -18.60
C PRO A 285 -20.46 19.48 -18.45
#